data_AF-A0A1Q3C252-F1
#
_entry.id   AF-A0A1Q3C252-F1
#
_cell.length_a   1.000
_cell.length_b   1.000
_cell.length_c   1.000
_cell.angle_alpha   90.00
_cell.angle_beta   90.00
_cell.angle_gamma   90.00
#
_symmetry.space_group_name_H-M   'P 1'
#
loop_
_entity.id
_entity.type
_entity.pdbx_description
1 polymer ?
#
loop_
_entity_poly.entity_id
_entity_poly.type
_entity_poly.pdbx_seq_one_letter_code
_entity_poly.pdbx_strand_id
1 'polypeptide(L)'
;ILLLSPVAKEHLIYKCGRGDKFSLWFDPWMHGESVHTLYGHRVIHDSLLGRLALVKEEIKEGRWDWPANSTDLVDIQLSVQDIPISSTSDSIFWVALGCSFSTKLAWQSIRARSAEVGWHRLVWHLARIPKHAFCLWLAMRRAHRTKDKLLAWGVINSASCVFNCGEVESLEHLFFHCPFSHNIHNI
;
A
#
# COMPACT_ATOMS: atom_id res chain seq x y z
N ILE A 1 2.41 -7.13 3.95
CA ILE A 1 2.96 -6.60 2.66
C ILE A 1 1.96 -6.77 1.52
N LEU A 2 1.27 -7.92 1.39
CA LEU A 2 0.31 -8.18 0.29
C LEU A 2 -0.94 -7.28 0.26
N LEU A 3 -1.39 -6.77 1.41
CA LEU A 3 -2.63 -5.95 1.50
C LEU A 3 -2.53 -4.58 0.80
N LEU A 4 -1.31 -4.07 0.55
CA LEU A 4 -1.11 -2.78 -0.13
C LEU A 4 -0.90 -2.91 -1.64
N SER A 5 -0.84 -4.14 -2.15
CA SER A 5 -0.57 -4.40 -3.58
C SER A 5 -1.64 -3.79 -4.51
N PRO A 6 -2.95 -3.91 -4.24
CA PRO A 6 -3.98 -3.30 -5.10
C PRO A 6 -3.85 -1.78 -5.17
N VAL A 7 -3.69 -1.12 -4.01
CA VAL A 7 -3.56 0.33 -3.91
C VAL A 7 -2.29 0.83 -4.59
N ALA A 8 -1.20 0.07 -4.52
CA ALA A 8 0.04 0.43 -5.19
C ALA A 8 -0.08 0.37 -6.72
N LYS A 9 -0.87 -0.57 -7.26
CA LYS A 9 -1.08 -0.69 -8.72
C LYS A 9 -1.75 0.53 -9.31
N GLU A 10 -2.70 1.14 -8.61
CA GLU A 10 -3.39 2.37 -9.04
C GLU A 10 -2.44 3.56 -9.27
N HIS A 11 -1.24 3.52 -8.69
CA HIS A 11 -0.26 4.59 -8.78
C HIS A 11 0.85 4.29 -9.80
N LEU A 12 0.90 3.09 -10.37
CA LEU A 12 1.89 2.72 -11.36
C LEU A 12 1.44 3.15 -12.76
N ILE A 13 2.28 3.89 -13.45
CA ILE A 13 2.04 4.32 -14.82
C ILE A 13 3.07 3.63 -15.71
N TYR A 14 2.59 2.75 -16.58
CA TYR A 14 3.41 2.05 -17.55
C TYR A 14 3.48 2.92 -18.81
N LYS A 15 4.69 3.34 -19.18
CA LYS A 15 4.94 4.06 -20.42
C LYS A 15 5.65 3.13 -21.39
N CYS A 16 4.92 2.72 -22.43
CA CYS A 16 5.49 1.98 -23.54
C CYS A 16 6.54 2.85 -24.25
N GLY A 17 7.73 2.29 -24.46
CA GLY A 17 8.78 2.87 -25.26
C GLY A 17 8.92 2.07 -26.54
N ARG A 18 10.02 1.31 -26.63
CA ARG A 18 10.32 0.36 -27.71
C ARG A 18 9.84 -1.07 -27.43
N GLY A 19 9.16 -1.31 -26.30
CA GLY A 19 8.59 -2.60 -25.92
C GLY A 19 9.60 -3.65 -25.45
N ASP A 20 10.77 -3.23 -24.94
CA ASP A 20 11.89 -4.13 -24.62
C ASP A 20 11.88 -4.71 -23.20
N LYS A 21 11.00 -4.25 -22.30
CA LYS A 21 10.90 -4.75 -20.93
C LYS A 21 9.53 -5.30 -20.57
N PHE A 22 8.47 -4.76 -21.16
CA PHE A 22 7.11 -5.13 -20.80
C PHE A 22 6.68 -6.42 -21.49
N SER A 23 6.08 -7.31 -20.71
CA SER A 23 5.35 -8.46 -21.22
C SER A 23 4.17 -7.99 -22.04
N LEU A 24 4.03 -8.52 -23.25
CA LEU A 24 2.90 -8.26 -24.13
C LEU A 24 1.57 -8.59 -23.44
N TRP A 25 1.54 -9.68 -22.67
CA TRP A 25 0.31 -10.26 -22.13
C TRP A 25 -0.02 -9.84 -20.71
N PHE A 26 0.97 -9.71 -19.84
CA PHE A 26 0.75 -9.68 -18.38
C PHE A 26 1.07 -8.32 -17.73
N ASP A 27 1.83 -7.45 -18.39
CA ASP A 27 2.08 -6.11 -17.88
C ASP A 27 0.95 -5.15 -18.28
N PRO A 28 0.56 -4.21 -17.40
CA PRO A 28 -0.57 -3.32 -17.61
C PRO A 28 -0.22 -2.09 -18.49
N TRP A 29 0.36 -2.34 -19.66
CA TRP A 29 0.79 -1.29 -20.59
C TRP A 29 -0.35 -0.77 -21.48
N MET A 30 -1.45 -1.54 -21.64
CA MET A 30 -2.60 -1.18 -22.47
C MET A 30 -3.64 -0.45 -21.61
N HIS A 31 -3.58 0.88 -21.63
CA HIS A 31 -4.50 1.77 -20.87
C HIS A 31 -4.56 1.48 -19.36
N GLY A 32 -3.47 0.94 -18.79
CA GLY A 32 -3.38 0.58 -17.38
C GLY A 32 -3.85 -0.84 -17.05
N GLU A 33 -4.17 -1.66 -18.05
CA GLU A 33 -4.53 -3.07 -17.91
C GLU A 33 -3.68 -3.96 -18.81
N SER A 34 -3.61 -5.24 -18.45
CA SER A 34 -2.88 -6.24 -19.24
C SER A 34 -3.79 -6.79 -20.33
N VAL A 35 -3.22 -7.12 -21.50
CA VAL A 35 -3.97 -7.73 -22.61
C VAL A 35 -4.68 -9.01 -22.15
N HIS A 36 -4.03 -9.81 -21.31
CA HIS A 36 -4.63 -11.01 -20.72
C HIS A 36 -5.82 -10.71 -19.79
N THR A 37 -5.81 -9.60 -19.05
CA THR A 37 -6.96 -9.20 -18.23
C THR A 37 -8.15 -8.80 -19.11
N LEU A 38 -7.90 -8.05 -20.19
CA LEU A 38 -8.95 -7.50 -21.06
C LEU A 38 -9.56 -8.55 -22.00
N TYR A 39 -8.72 -9.37 -22.66
CA TYR A 39 -9.14 -10.31 -23.71
C TYR A 39 -9.07 -11.79 -23.29
N GLY A 40 -8.54 -12.06 -22.09
CA GLY A 40 -8.41 -13.42 -21.58
C GLY A 40 -7.29 -14.23 -22.21
N HIS A 41 -7.31 -15.55 -21.99
CA HIS A 41 -6.20 -16.43 -22.37
C HIS A 41 -6.14 -16.75 -23.87
N ARG A 42 -7.27 -16.70 -24.58
CA ARG A 42 -7.37 -17.14 -25.98
C ARG A 42 -6.50 -16.32 -26.93
N VAL A 43 -6.41 -15.02 -26.68
CA VAL A 43 -5.61 -14.08 -27.48
C VAL A 43 -4.13 -14.49 -27.60
N ILE A 44 -3.57 -15.14 -26.57
CA ILE A 44 -2.18 -15.63 -26.60
C ILE A 44 -2.06 -16.75 -27.64
N HIS A 45 -2.99 -17.69 -27.66
CA HIS A 45 -3.00 -18.78 -28.63
C HIS A 45 -3.27 -18.28 -30.04
N ASP A 46 -4.23 -17.38 -30.19
CA ASP A 46 -4.60 -16.83 -31.49
C ASP A 46 -3.45 -16.03 -32.09
N SER A 47 -2.69 -15.27 -31.30
CA SER A 47 -1.55 -14.49 -31.79
C SER A 47 -0.41 -15.34 -32.38
N LEU A 48 -0.36 -16.64 -32.07
CA LEU A 48 0.76 -17.55 -32.36
C LEU A 48 2.10 -17.14 -31.70
N LEU A 49 2.08 -16.19 -30.78
CA LEU A 49 3.26 -15.75 -30.04
C LEU A 49 3.45 -16.55 -28.75
N GLY A 50 4.67 -16.49 -28.21
CA GLY A 50 4.98 -17.10 -26.94
C GLY A 50 4.29 -16.40 -25.76
N ARG A 51 4.01 -17.14 -24.70
CA ARG A 51 3.54 -16.58 -23.41
C ARG A 51 4.51 -15.57 -22.80
N LEU A 52 5.79 -15.63 -23.15
CA LEU A 52 6.83 -14.70 -22.68
C LEU A 52 7.12 -13.59 -23.70
N ALA A 53 6.27 -13.41 -24.72
CA ALA A 53 6.42 -12.37 -25.71
C ALA A 53 6.47 -10.99 -25.04
N LEU A 54 7.37 -10.16 -25.56
CA LEU A 54 7.51 -8.76 -25.16
C LEU A 54 6.74 -7.87 -26.13
N VAL A 55 6.38 -6.67 -25.66
CA VAL A 55 5.65 -5.69 -26.47
C VAL A 55 6.35 -5.38 -27.82
N LYS A 56 7.69 -5.43 -27.86
CA LYS A 56 8.48 -5.22 -29.09
C LYS A 56 8.17 -6.20 -30.22
N GLU A 57 7.61 -7.38 -29.94
CA GLU A 57 7.31 -8.37 -30.99
C GLU A 57 6.19 -7.87 -31.92
N GLU A 58 5.29 -7.08 -31.37
CA GLU A 58 4.14 -6.48 -32.07
C GLU A 58 4.41 -5.04 -32.53
N ILE A 59 5.68 -4.62 -32.53
CA ILE A 59 6.11 -3.31 -33.02
C ILE A 59 7.05 -3.51 -34.21
N LYS A 60 6.60 -3.10 -35.40
CA LYS A 60 7.39 -3.13 -36.64
C LYS A 60 7.48 -1.73 -37.24
N GLU A 61 8.71 -1.30 -37.54
CA GLU A 61 8.99 0.02 -38.14
C GLU A 61 8.34 1.21 -37.38
N GLY A 62 8.23 1.09 -36.05
CA GLY A 62 7.62 2.12 -35.20
C GLY A 62 6.09 2.17 -35.24
N ARG A 63 5.45 1.10 -35.69
CA ARG A 63 3.99 0.93 -35.71
C ARG A 63 3.58 -0.38 -35.05
N TRP A 64 2.38 -0.40 -34.49
CA TRP A 64 1.73 -1.61 -34.01
C TRP A 64 1.35 -2.50 -35.19
N ASP A 65 1.73 -3.78 -35.14
CA ASP A 65 1.51 -4.76 -36.20
C ASP A 65 0.97 -6.09 -35.65
N TRP A 66 -0.25 -6.03 -35.13
CA TRP A 66 -0.93 -7.20 -34.58
C TRP A 66 -1.52 -8.11 -35.67
N PRO A 67 -1.50 -9.45 -35.48
CA PRO A 67 -2.17 -10.39 -36.37
C PRO A 67 -3.68 -10.13 -36.48
N ALA A 68 -4.25 -10.32 -37.67
CA ALA A 68 -5.69 -10.13 -37.92
C ALA A 68 -6.48 -11.45 -37.98
N ASN A 69 -6.00 -12.50 -37.32
CA ASN A 69 -6.57 -13.85 -37.39
C ASN A 69 -7.69 -14.13 -36.37
N SER A 70 -7.91 -13.25 -35.40
CA SER A 70 -9.10 -13.27 -34.53
C SER A 70 -9.70 -11.87 -34.38
N THR A 71 -10.98 -11.80 -34.03
CA THR A 71 -11.68 -10.52 -33.80
C THR A 71 -11.06 -9.73 -32.65
N ASP A 72 -10.59 -10.42 -31.61
CA ASP A 72 -9.97 -9.81 -30.44
C ASP A 72 -8.65 -9.13 -30.81
N LEU A 73 -7.84 -9.75 -31.68
CA LEU A 73 -6.56 -9.16 -32.12
C LEU A 73 -6.77 -7.95 -33.05
N VAL A 74 -7.82 -7.98 -33.88
CA VAL A 74 -8.22 -6.80 -34.68
C VAL A 74 -8.67 -5.65 -33.76
N ASP A 75 -9.43 -5.95 -32.71
CA ASP A 75 -9.83 -4.95 -31.72
C ASP A 75 -8.64 -4.36 -30.96
N ILE A 76 -7.68 -5.20 -30.57
CA ILE A 76 -6.41 -4.76 -29.97
C ILE A 76 -5.68 -3.82 -30.94
N GLN A 77 -5.50 -4.22 -32.21
CA GLN A 77 -4.82 -3.40 -33.22
C GLN A 77 -5.43 -2.01 -33.35
N LEU A 78 -6.76 -1.88 -33.25
CA LEU A 78 -7.45 -0.60 -33.30
C LEU A 78 -7.26 0.19 -32.01
N SER A 79 -7.34 -0.49 -30.87
CA SER A 79 -7.26 0.12 -29.55
C SER A 79 -5.87 0.64 -29.20
N VAL A 80 -4.79 0.03 -29.69
CA VAL A 80 -3.41 0.44 -29.33
C VAL A 80 -2.88 1.64 -30.13
N GLN A 81 -3.61 2.12 -31.15
CA GLN A 81 -3.12 3.18 -32.04
C GLN A 81 -2.87 4.53 -31.34
N ASP A 82 -3.55 4.79 -30.22
CA ASP A 82 -3.36 5.99 -29.41
C ASP A 82 -2.14 5.89 -28.47
N ILE A 83 -1.56 4.71 -28.29
CA ILE A 83 -0.39 4.48 -27.45
C ILE A 83 0.87 4.85 -28.23
N PRO A 84 1.59 5.91 -27.83
CA PRO A 84 2.76 6.38 -28.57
C PRO A 84 3.94 5.41 -28.41
N ILE A 85 4.51 4.99 -29.54
CA ILE A 85 5.76 4.21 -29.59
C ILE A 85 6.95 5.19 -29.61
N SER A 86 7.98 4.90 -28.82
CA SER A 86 9.20 5.72 -28.74
C SER A 86 10.44 4.85 -28.94
N SER A 87 11.54 5.46 -29.40
CA SER A 87 12.85 4.77 -29.49
C SER A 87 13.52 4.54 -28.12
N THR A 88 13.01 5.19 -27.07
CA THR A 88 13.47 5.01 -25.69
C THR A 88 13.01 3.68 -25.10
N SER A 89 13.78 3.13 -24.15
CA SER A 89 13.37 1.91 -23.42
C SER A 89 12.12 2.14 -22.56
N ASP A 90 11.36 1.07 -22.34
CA ASP A 90 10.17 1.07 -21.51
C ASP A 90 10.46 1.58 -20.09
N SER A 91 9.51 2.31 -19.51
CA SER A 91 9.67 2.97 -18.22
C SER A 91 8.39 2.91 -17.39
N ILE A 92 8.55 2.68 -16.08
CA ILE A 92 7.47 2.70 -15.10
C ILE A 92 7.62 3.96 -14.24
N PHE A 93 6.55 4.72 -14.12
CA PHE A 93 6.47 5.92 -13.29
C PHE A 93 5.50 5.72 -12.13
N TRP A 94 5.59 6.60 -11.13
CA TRP A 94 4.73 6.60 -9.94
C TRP A 94 3.94 7.90 -9.88
N VAL A 95 2.60 7.82 -9.78
CA VAL A 95 1.62 8.94 -9.70
C VAL A 95 1.53 9.81 -10.95
N ALA A 96 2.64 10.18 -11.57
CA ALA A 96 2.69 11.06 -12.74
C ALA A 96 3.85 10.68 -13.67
N LEU A 97 3.69 10.96 -14.97
CA LEU A 97 4.75 10.74 -15.96
C LEU A 97 6.01 11.54 -15.61
N GLY A 98 7.17 10.87 -15.65
CA GLY A 98 8.46 11.47 -15.28
C GLY A 98 8.82 11.33 -13.79
N CYS A 99 7.87 10.98 -12.92
CA CYS A 99 8.15 10.75 -11.50
C CYS A 99 8.61 9.30 -11.27
N SER A 100 9.90 9.12 -10.98
CA SER A 100 10.45 7.82 -10.61
C SER A 100 9.90 7.34 -9.27
N PHE A 101 9.77 6.02 -9.12
CA PHE A 101 9.41 5.41 -7.85
C PHE A 101 10.43 5.73 -6.75
N SER A 102 9.93 6.03 -5.55
CA SER A 102 10.70 6.11 -4.32
C SER A 102 9.83 5.64 -3.16
N THR A 103 10.41 4.88 -2.22
CA THR A 103 9.69 4.43 -1.02
C THR A 103 9.06 5.60 -0.25
N LYS A 104 9.72 6.76 -0.24
CA LYS A 104 9.19 7.97 0.39
C LYS A 104 7.93 8.46 -0.33
N LEU A 105 7.97 8.58 -1.65
CA LEU A 105 6.82 9.03 -2.45
C LEU A 105 5.67 8.04 -2.35
N ALA A 106 5.96 6.74 -2.50
CA ALA A 106 4.95 5.69 -2.37
C ALA A 106 4.24 5.72 -1.03
N TRP A 107 5.00 5.86 0.07
CA TRP A 107 4.41 5.99 1.40
C TRP A 107 3.54 7.24 1.53
N GLN A 108 3.95 8.37 0.96
CA GLN A 108 3.19 9.62 1.01
C GLN A 108 1.91 9.55 0.18
N SER A 109 1.92 8.87 -0.97
CA SER A 109 0.76 8.70 -1.85
C SER A 109 -0.29 7.76 -1.24
N ILE A 110 0.14 6.67 -0.62
CA ILE A 110 -0.78 5.62 -0.12
C ILE A 110 -1.35 5.98 1.26
N ARG A 111 -0.59 6.71 2.10
CA ARG A 111 -1.02 6.97 3.48
C ARG A 111 -2.17 7.97 3.55
N ALA A 112 -3.20 7.65 4.32
CA ALA A 112 -4.15 8.65 4.79
C ALA A 112 -3.46 9.57 5.80
N ARG A 113 -3.24 10.85 5.44
CA ARG A 113 -2.74 11.85 6.40
C ARG A 113 -3.87 12.35 7.26
N SER A 114 -3.80 12.12 8.55
CA SER A 114 -4.64 12.80 9.54
C SER A 114 -4.03 14.13 9.94
N ALA A 115 -4.85 15.03 10.49
CA ALA A 115 -4.37 16.27 11.08
C ALA A 115 -3.33 16.01 12.18
N GLU A 116 -2.34 16.88 12.26
CA GLU A 116 -1.32 16.82 13.30
C GLU A 116 -1.95 17.14 14.66
N VAL A 117 -1.86 16.20 15.58
CA VAL A 117 -2.37 16.37 16.94
C VAL A 117 -1.37 17.16 17.78
N GLY A 118 -1.84 18.12 18.58
CA GLY A 118 -0.97 19.00 19.36
C GLY A 118 -0.03 18.26 20.33
N TRP A 119 -0.42 17.07 20.77
CA TRP A 119 0.37 16.25 21.68
C TRP A 119 1.47 15.39 21.00
N HIS A 120 1.55 15.35 19.66
CA HIS A 120 2.49 14.44 18.99
C HIS A 120 3.96 14.70 19.36
N ARG A 121 4.36 15.96 19.61
CA ARG A 121 5.74 16.31 20.01
C ARG A 121 6.10 15.75 21.38
N LEU A 122 5.13 15.65 22.29
CA LEU A 122 5.34 15.07 23.62
C LEU A 122 5.72 13.59 23.50
N VAL A 123 4.99 12.86 22.66
CA VAL A 123 5.19 11.43 22.43
C VAL A 123 6.44 11.16 21.59
N TRP A 124 6.63 11.92 20.52
CA TRP A 124 7.53 11.57 19.42
C TRP A 124 8.77 12.47 19.29
N HIS A 125 9.33 12.99 20.39
CA HIS A 125 10.56 13.79 20.40
C HIS A 125 11.85 12.98 20.19
N LEU A 126 12.98 13.66 19.92
CA LEU A 126 14.26 13.01 19.56
C LEU A 126 14.88 12.19 20.70
N ALA A 127 14.82 12.68 21.94
CA ALA A 127 15.38 12.01 23.12
C ALA A 127 14.47 10.91 23.71
N ARG A 128 13.42 10.49 22.98
CA ARG A 128 12.41 9.57 23.51
C ARG A 128 12.97 8.16 23.68
N ILE A 129 12.58 7.49 24.76
CA ILE A 129 12.72 6.04 24.88
C ILE A 129 11.53 5.40 24.15
N PRO A 130 11.74 4.57 23.10
CA PRO A 130 10.65 4.04 22.28
C PRO A 130 9.55 3.33 23.07
N LYS A 131 9.90 2.56 24.10
CA LYS A 131 8.95 1.88 24.99
C LYS A 131 8.04 2.89 25.70
N HIS A 132 8.60 3.93 26.28
CA HIS A 132 7.84 4.96 27.01
C HIS A 132 7.01 5.82 26.06
N ALA A 133 7.54 6.16 24.89
CA ALA A 133 6.79 6.85 23.85
C ALA A 133 5.57 6.05 23.39
N PHE A 134 5.71 4.72 23.22
CA PHE A 134 4.61 3.86 22.85
C PHE A 134 3.53 3.76 23.95
N CYS A 135 3.93 3.59 25.21
CA CYS A 135 3.01 3.63 26.36
C CYS A 135 2.31 5.01 26.47
N LEU A 136 3.10 6.07 26.30
CA LEU A 136 2.76 7.45 25.98
C LEU A 136 1.54 7.59 25.07
N TRP A 137 1.79 7.21 23.83
CA TRP A 137 0.85 7.26 22.73
C TRP A 137 -0.44 6.50 23.03
N LEU A 138 -0.34 5.30 23.61
CA LEU A 138 -1.50 4.51 24.00
C LEU A 138 -2.32 5.18 25.11
N ALA A 139 -1.66 5.83 26.08
CA ALA A 139 -2.34 6.55 27.15
C ALA A 139 -3.11 7.75 26.60
N MET A 140 -2.48 8.56 25.74
CA MET A 140 -3.13 9.70 25.10
C MET A 140 -4.32 9.29 24.23
N ARG A 141 -4.24 8.13 23.57
CA ARG A 141 -5.34 7.58 22.78
C ARG A 141 -6.38 6.82 23.61
N ARG A 142 -6.20 6.71 24.93
CA ARG A 142 -6.98 5.83 25.82
C ARG A 142 -7.11 4.41 25.25
N ALA A 143 -6.04 3.90 24.64
CA ALA A 143 -6.02 2.63 23.93
C ALA A 143 -5.37 1.47 24.72
N HIS A 144 -4.94 1.72 25.96
CA HIS A 144 -4.50 0.64 26.86
C HIS A 144 -5.65 -0.31 27.19
N ARG A 145 -5.33 -1.60 27.29
CA ARG A 145 -6.24 -2.68 27.68
C ARG A 145 -6.28 -2.81 29.20
N THR A 146 -6.80 -1.79 29.85
CA THR A 146 -7.06 -1.79 31.29
C THR A 146 -8.23 -2.70 31.63
N LYS A 147 -8.25 -3.30 32.83
CA LYS A 147 -9.28 -4.28 33.18
C LYS A 147 -10.69 -3.69 33.21
N ASP A 148 -10.88 -2.41 33.48
CA ASP A 148 -12.17 -1.73 33.32
C ASP A 148 -12.77 -1.92 31.91
N LYS A 149 -11.96 -1.78 30.86
CA LYS A 149 -12.38 -2.00 29.47
C LYS A 149 -12.58 -3.47 29.15
N LEU A 150 -11.69 -4.34 29.65
CA LEU A 150 -11.82 -5.79 29.43
C LEU A 150 -13.09 -6.34 30.09
N LEU A 151 -13.44 -5.83 31.27
CA LEU A 151 -14.70 -6.15 31.96
C LEU A 151 -15.90 -5.64 31.13
N ALA A 152 -15.84 -4.40 30.63
CA ALA A 152 -16.89 -3.85 29.76
C ALA A 152 -17.06 -4.65 28.45
N TRP A 153 -15.99 -5.28 27.94
CA TRP A 153 -16.04 -6.18 26.79
C TRP A 153 -16.46 -7.61 27.14
N GLY A 154 -16.69 -7.93 28.42
CA GLY A 154 -17.08 -9.28 28.88
C GLY A 154 -15.95 -10.32 28.81
N VAL A 155 -14.69 -9.89 28.74
CA VAL A 155 -13.52 -10.79 28.67
C VAL A 155 -13.13 -11.32 30.05
N ILE A 156 -13.43 -10.57 31.11
CA ILE A 156 -13.08 -10.89 32.49
C ILE A 156 -14.27 -10.57 33.41
N ASN A 157 -14.26 -11.14 34.62
CA ASN A 157 -15.35 -11.01 35.60
C ASN A 157 -15.08 -9.97 36.71
N SER A 158 -13.87 -9.44 36.80
CA SER A 158 -13.49 -8.42 37.77
C SER A 158 -12.48 -7.46 37.20
N ALA A 159 -12.66 -6.17 37.49
CA ALA A 159 -11.74 -5.10 37.11
C ALA A 159 -10.83 -4.66 38.26
N SER A 160 -10.69 -5.44 39.34
CA SER A 160 -9.80 -5.09 40.46
C SER A 160 -8.36 -4.86 40.00
N CYS A 161 -7.75 -3.80 40.53
CA CYS A 161 -6.38 -3.39 40.26
C CYS A 161 -5.40 -4.55 40.41
N VAL A 162 -4.51 -4.75 39.42
CA VAL A 162 -3.49 -5.79 39.45
C VAL A 162 -2.54 -5.68 40.66
N PHE A 163 -2.36 -4.48 41.20
CA PHE A 163 -1.54 -4.25 42.40
C PHE A 163 -2.31 -4.46 43.71
N ASN A 164 -3.55 -4.96 43.62
CA ASN A 164 -4.38 -5.36 44.76
C ASN A 164 -4.59 -4.24 45.80
N CYS A 165 -4.67 -2.99 45.35
CA CYS A 165 -4.88 -1.82 46.20
C CYS A 165 -6.36 -1.51 46.51
N GLY A 166 -7.27 -2.44 46.19
CA GLY A 166 -8.71 -2.31 46.47
C GLY A 166 -9.54 -1.57 45.42
N GLU A 167 -8.91 -0.84 44.50
CA GLU A 167 -9.59 -0.02 43.49
C GLU A 167 -9.75 -0.71 42.13
N VAL A 168 -10.55 -0.12 41.23
CA VAL A 168 -10.71 -0.58 39.84
C VAL A 168 -9.50 -0.16 38.98
N GLU A 169 -9.03 -1.09 38.16
CA GLU A 169 -7.95 -0.84 37.19
C GLU A 169 -8.46 -0.03 36.00
N SER A 170 -8.35 1.29 36.10
CA SER A 170 -8.49 2.21 34.97
C SER A 170 -7.13 2.79 34.58
N LEU A 171 -7.05 3.40 33.40
CA LEU A 171 -5.83 4.10 32.96
C LEU A 171 -5.45 5.19 33.96
N GLU A 172 -6.42 5.98 34.38
CA GLU A 172 -6.19 7.09 35.30
C GLU A 172 -5.78 6.61 36.69
N HIS A 173 -6.36 5.48 37.14
CA HIS A 173 -5.94 4.85 38.37
C HIS A 173 -4.49 4.36 38.29
N LEU A 174 -4.15 3.56 37.28
CA LEU A 174 -2.81 2.97 37.13
C LEU A 174 -1.69 4.01 37.07
N PHE A 175 -1.92 5.15 36.40
CA PHE A 175 -0.88 6.17 36.20
C PHE A 175 -0.84 7.24 37.30
N PHE A 176 -1.97 7.58 37.93
CA PHE A 176 -2.04 8.76 38.82
C PHE A 176 -2.57 8.48 40.23
N HIS A 177 -3.41 7.47 40.43
CA HIS A 177 -4.08 7.25 41.72
C HIS A 177 -3.65 5.98 42.45
N CYS A 178 -3.01 5.03 41.78
CA CYS A 178 -2.60 3.78 42.38
C CYS A 178 -1.46 4.04 43.38
N PRO A 179 -1.62 3.70 44.67
CA PRO A 179 -0.58 3.92 45.68
C PRO A 179 0.74 3.24 45.32
N PHE A 180 0.67 2.05 44.70
CA PHE A 180 1.84 1.33 44.24
C PHE A 180 2.60 2.07 43.15
N SER A 181 1.91 2.53 42.10
CA SER A 181 2.54 3.31 41.02
C SER A 181 3.09 4.64 41.52
N HIS A 182 2.39 5.30 42.45
CA HIS A 182 2.85 6.57 43.02
C HIS A 182 4.20 6.42 43.73
N ASN A 183 4.40 5.33 44.48
CA ASN A 183 5.66 5.06 45.17
C ASN A 183 6.83 4.80 44.21
N ILE A 184 6.58 4.28 43.01
CA ILE A 184 7.62 4.02 42.01
C ILE A 184 8.01 5.30 41.24
N HIS A 185 7.05 6.20 41.02
CA HIS A 185 7.27 7.43 40.25
C HIS A 185 7.94 8.57 41.05
N ASN A 186 8.07 8.44 42.38
CA ASN A 186 8.70 9.42 43.27
C ASN A 186 10.21 9.13 43.52
N ILE A 187 10.92 8.57 42.54
CA ILE A 187 12.38 8.35 42.56
C ILE A 187 13.05 9.25 41.53
#